data_AF-A0A2S0RFC1-F1
#
_entry.id   AF-A0A2S0RFC1-F1
#
_cell.length_a   1.000
_cell.length_b   1.000
_cell.length_c   1.000
_cell.angle_alpha   90.00
_cell.angle_beta   90.00
_cell.angle_gamma   90.00
#
_symmetry.space_group_name_H-M   'P 1'
#
loop_
_entity.id
_entity.type
_entity.pdbx_description
1 polymer ?
#
loop_
_entity_poly.entity_id
_entity_poly.type
_entity_poly.pdbx_seq_one_letter_code
_entity_poly.pdbx_strand_id
1 'polypeptide(L)'
;MDKETFCEKLTRLHFILLMAALLNFSARKVIGFSLTHELSYILNVSVYLTGIVTFFKLYFSRFRKIVIYFSFYLISMLSALFFFMMGGIFWAVIVTITAYPVWHDAKVINKNDLVVYEDFQGFLGSCCNYTVSEKCLIFEKRLGLIKTDGEDLNEENYSLIGVKGDALQIRDMNANEPSGYIYFEIK
;
A
#
# COMPACT_ATOMS: atom_id res chain seq x y z
N MET A 1 -3.16 -1.33 37.20
CA MET A 1 -3.25 -2.29 36.08
C MET A 1 -1.95 -3.07 36.09
N ASP A 2 -1.99 -4.38 36.27
CA ASP A 2 -0.75 -5.17 36.35
C ASP A 2 -0.04 -5.20 34.98
N LYS A 3 1.25 -5.57 34.96
CA LYS A 3 2.03 -5.64 33.71
C LYS A 3 1.61 -6.80 32.80
N GLU A 4 1.02 -7.88 33.35
CA GLU A 4 0.66 -9.06 32.57
C GLU A 4 -0.62 -8.82 31.74
N THR A 5 -1.65 -8.24 32.35
CA THR A 5 -2.93 -7.84 31.73
C THR A 5 -2.77 -6.79 30.62
N PHE A 6 -1.77 -5.91 30.71
CA PHE A 6 -1.49 -4.94 29.65
C PHE A 6 -0.93 -5.61 28.38
N CYS A 7 0.03 -6.53 28.53
CA CYS A 7 0.62 -7.26 27.40
C CYS A 7 -0.41 -8.11 26.66
N GLU A 8 -1.33 -8.75 27.40
CA GLU A 8 -2.40 -9.55 26.80
C GLU A 8 -3.38 -8.69 26.00
N LYS A 9 -3.79 -7.53 26.54
CA LYS A 9 -4.66 -6.58 25.83
C LYS A 9 -3.99 -6.05 24.56
N LEU A 10 -2.70 -5.70 24.62
CA LEU A 10 -1.96 -5.20 23.46
C LEU A 10 -1.83 -6.26 22.37
N THR A 11 -1.52 -7.51 22.76
CA THR A 11 -1.45 -8.65 21.82
C THR A 11 -2.80 -8.90 21.15
N ARG A 12 -3.89 -8.86 21.92
CA ARG A 12 -5.26 -9.02 21.39
C ARG A 12 -5.61 -7.89 20.42
N LEU A 13 -5.29 -6.65 20.76
CA LEU A 13 -5.49 -5.49 19.89
C LEU A 13 -4.73 -5.65 18.57
N HIS A 14 -3.46 -6.07 18.63
CA HIS A 14 -2.64 -6.29 17.44
C HIS A 14 -3.27 -7.32 16.50
N PHE A 15 -3.73 -8.46 17.01
CA PHE A 15 -4.39 -9.48 16.18
C PHE A 15 -5.72 -9.01 15.60
N ILE A 16 -6.48 -8.17 16.31
CA ILE A 16 -7.70 -7.56 15.77
C ILE A 16 -7.36 -6.63 14.60
N LEU A 17 -6.35 -5.76 14.76
CA LEU A 17 -5.90 -4.86 13.71
C LEU A 17 -5.35 -5.63 12.50
N LEU A 18 -4.56 -6.68 12.74
CA LEU A 18 -4.03 -7.54 11.70
C LEU A 18 -5.16 -8.22 10.91
N MET A 19 -6.16 -8.75 11.62
CA MET A 19 -7.32 -9.36 10.97
C MET A 19 -8.09 -8.34 10.12
N ALA A 20 -8.29 -7.12 10.62
CA ALA A 20 -8.92 -6.05 9.86
C ALA A 20 -8.11 -5.68 8.60
N ALA A 21 -6.78 -5.62 8.70
CA ALA A 21 -5.90 -5.34 7.57
C ALA A 21 -5.96 -6.46 6.50
N LEU A 22 -5.93 -7.72 6.93
CA LEU A 22 -6.03 -8.87 6.03
C LEU A 22 -7.40 -8.96 5.34
N LEU A 23 -8.48 -8.64 6.06
CA LEU A 23 -9.82 -8.56 5.48
C LEU A 23 -9.90 -7.44 4.44
N ASN A 24 -9.36 -6.26 4.73
CA ASN A 24 -9.31 -5.15 3.78
C ASN A 24 -8.51 -5.51 2.52
N PHE A 25 -7.34 -6.14 2.68
CA PHE A 25 -6.52 -6.61 1.56
C PHE A 25 -7.26 -7.65 0.71
N SER A 26 -7.92 -8.61 1.36
CA SER A 26 -8.68 -9.67 0.68
C SER A 26 -9.89 -9.09 -0.07
N ALA A 27 -10.64 -8.17 0.56
CA ALA A 27 -11.77 -7.48 -0.06
C ALA A 27 -11.33 -6.69 -1.31
N ARG A 28 -10.18 -6.01 -1.24
CA ARG A 28 -9.60 -5.30 -2.38
C ARG A 28 -9.32 -6.22 -3.56
N LYS A 29 -8.77 -7.42 -3.30
CA LYS A 29 -8.40 -8.38 -4.34
C LYS A 29 -9.59 -9.14 -4.92
N VAL A 30 -10.58 -9.49 -4.10
CA VAL A 30 -11.72 -10.34 -4.52
C VAL A 30 -12.90 -9.53 -5.02
N ILE A 31 -13.27 -8.46 -4.30
CA ILE A 31 -14.50 -7.68 -4.53
C ILE A 31 -14.19 -6.38 -5.28
N GLY A 32 -12.93 -5.93 -5.29
CA GLY A 32 -12.54 -4.63 -5.84
C GLY A 32 -12.99 -3.46 -4.95
N PHE A 33 -13.32 -3.72 -3.68
CA PHE A 33 -13.74 -2.70 -2.72
C PHE A 33 -12.80 -2.73 -1.51
N SER A 34 -12.30 -1.58 -1.10
CA SER A 34 -11.39 -1.46 0.05
C SER A 34 -11.62 -0.16 0.80
N LEU A 35 -11.08 -0.06 2.01
CA LEU A 35 -10.91 1.22 2.70
C LEU A 35 -10.16 2.21 1.80
N THR A 36 -10.37 3.51 2.03
CA THR A 36 -9.58 4.52 1.34
C THR A 36 -8.10 4.30 1.61
N HIS A 37 -7.27 4.77 0.68
CA HIS A 37 -5.83 4.65 0.78
C HIS A 37 -5.30 5.21 2.12
N GLU A 38 -5.82 6.35 2.58
CA GLU A 38 -5.39 6.97 3.83
C GLU A 38 -5.74 6.11 5.06
N LEU A 39 -6.93 5.52 5.09
CA LEU A 39 -7.39 4.67 6.20
C LEU A 39 -6.66 3.33 6.21
N SER A 40 -6.48 2.72 5.04
CA SER A 40 -5.68 1.51 4.88
C SER A 40 -4.25 1.73 5.36
N TYR A 41 -3.67 2.89 5.06
CA TYR A 41 -2.33 3.27 5.52
C TYR A 41 -2.25 3.36 7.05
N ILE A 42 -3.18 4.10 7.67
CA ILE A 42 -3.23 4.24 9.13
C ILE A 42 -3.39 2.88 9.82
N LEU A 43 -4.26 2.01 9.28
CA LEU A 43 -4.49 0.66 9.82
C LEU A 43 -3.20 -0.16 9.80
N ASN A 44 -2.52 -0.19 8.66
CA ASN A 44 -1.29 -0.93 8.43
C ASN A 44 -0.12 -0.42 9.30
N VAL A 45 0.05 0.90 9.40
CA VAL A 45 1.02 1.51 10.33
C VAL A 45 0.70 1.14 11.77
N SER A 46 -0.58 1.12 12.15
CA SER A 46 -1.00 0.73 13.50
C SER A 46 -0.67 -0.75 13.81
N VAL A 47 -0.81 -1.64 12.83
CA VAL A 47 -0.37 -3.05 12.96
C VAL A 47 1.14 -3.11 13.21
N TYR A 48 1.94 -2.37 12.44
CA TYR A 48 3.39 -2.32 12.62
C TYR A 48 3.81 -1.77 13.98
N LEU A 49 3.26 -0.62 14.38
CA LEU A 49 3.57 0.01 15.66
C LEU A 49 3.19 -0.90 16.83
N THR A 50 2.00 -1.50 16.81
CA THR A 50 1.58 -2.44 17.85
C THR A 50 2.45 -3.69 17.87
N GLY A 51 2.88 -4.20 16.71
CA GLY A 51 3.81 -5.33 16.61
C GLY A 51 5.17 -5.05 17.25
N ILE A 52 5.78 -3.90 16.94
CA ILE A 52 7.08 -3.47 17.48
C ILE A 52 6.99 -3.21 19.00
N VAL A 53 5.95 -2.51 19.46
CA VAL A 53 5.78 -2.25 20.90
C VAL A 53 5.59 -3.57 21.66
N THR A 54 4.83 -4.51 21.08
CA THR A 54 4.62 -5.85 21.68
C THR A 54 5.92 -6.66 21.69
N PHE A 55 6.75 -6.56 20.64
CA PHE A 55 8.08 -7.18 20.60
C PHE A 55 8.94 -6.76 21.79
N PHE A 56 9.17 -5.45 21.97
CA PHE A 56 10.02 -4.96 23.06
C PHE A 56 9.47 -5.35 24.44
N LYS A 57 8.15 -5.23 24.65
CA LYS A 57 7.53 -5.59 25.93
C LYS A 57 7.71 -7.08 26.26
N LEU A 58 7.48 -7.97 25.30
CA LEU A 58 7.60 -9.40 25.53
C LEU A 58 9.07 -9.83 25.67
N TYR A 59 9.96 -9.27 24.85
CA TYR A 59 11.40 -9.55 24.90
C TYR A 59 11.99 -9.28 26.29
N PHE A 60 11.66 -8.14 26.91
CA PHE A 60 12.16 -7.79 28.25
C PHE A 60 11.46 -8.51 29.40
N SER A 61 10.25 -9.04 29.20
CA SER A 61 9.47 -9.66 30.29
C SER A 61 9.65 -11.18 30.35
N ARG A 62 9.46 -11.89 29.24
CA ARG A 62 9.58 -13.36 29.14
C ARG A 62 9.83 -13.76 27.69
N PHE A 63 10.94 -14.46 27.47
CA PHE A 63 11.26 -15.05 26.16
C PHE A 63 10.29 -16.20 25.86
N ARG A 64 9.20 -15.90 25.14
CA ARG A 64 8.19 -16.86 24.68
C ARG A 64 8.31 -17.05 23.17
N LYS A 65 7.83 -18.20 22.64
CA LYS A 65 7.82 -18.48 21.19
C LYS A 65 7.16 -17.37 20.35
N ILE A 66 6.16 -16.69 20.93
CA ILE A 66 5.47 -15.55 20.29
C ILE A 66 6.38 -14.33 20.05
N VAL A 67 7.51 -14.19 20.76
CA VAL A 67 8.49 -13.12 20.51
C VAL A 67 9.11 -13.25 19.11
N ILE A 68 9.28 -14.49 18.62
CA ILE A 68 9.80 -14.75 17.28
C ILE A 68 8.85 -14.17 16.23
N TYR A 69 7.54 -14.36 16.38
CA TYR A 69 6.54 -13.73 15.52
C TYR A 69 6.69 -12.20 15.50
N PHE A 70 6.75 -11.57 16.67
CA PHE A 70 6.86 -10.11 16.75
C PHE A 70 8.22 -9.57 16.27
N SER A 71 9.26 -10.40 16.26
CA SER A 71 10.59 -10.02 15.74
C SER A 71 10.57 -9.71 14.25
N PHE A 72 9.68 -10.33 13.46
CA PHE A 72 9.55 -10.05 12.03
C PHE A 72 9.14 -8.59 11.74
N TYR A 73 8.37 -7.95 12.62
CA TYR A 73 8.04 -6.52 12.49
C TYR A 73 9.27 -5.62 12.65
N LEU A 74 10.16 -5.96 13.58
CA LEU A 74 11.41 -5.23 13.76
C LEU A 74 12.39 -5.51 12.62
N ILE A 75 12.55 -6.77 12.22
CA ILE A 75 13.44 -7.18 11.13
C ILE A 75 13.02 -6.52 9.82
N SER A 76 11.72 -6.48 9.51
CA SER A 76 11.23 -5.82 8.30
C SER A 76 11.53 -4.32 8.29
N MET A 77 11.28 -3.62 9.41
CA MET A 77 11.66 -2.20 9.54
C MET A 77 13.17 -1.97 9.36
N LEU A 78 14.01 -2.79 10.00
CA LEU A 78 15.47 -2.69 9.86
C LEU A 78 15.92 -3.01 8.43
N SER A 79 15.32 -4.02 7.79
CA SER A 79 15.64 -4.38 6.42
C SER A 79 15.30 -3.28 5.42
N ALA A 80 14.20 -2.55 5.64
CA ALA A 80 13.85 -1.37 4.85
C ALA A 80 14.88 -0.25 5.02
N LEU A 81 15.35 -0.02 6.24
CA LEU A 81 16.41 0.95 6.52
C LEU A 81 17.74 0.57 5.85
N PHE A 82 18.15 -0.69 5.94
CA PHE A 82 19.36 -1.17 5.29
C PHE A 82 19.25 -1.14 3.77
N PHE A 83 18.09 -1.48 3.21
CA PHE A 83 17.83 -1.34 1.79
C PHE A 83 17.96 0.12 1.35
N PHE A 84 17.42 1.07 2.11
CA PHE A 84 17.55 2.50 1.81
C PHE A 84 19.01 2.99 1.87
N MET A 85 19.78 2.54 2.85
CA MET A 85 21.17 2.99 3.05
C MET A 85 22.18 2.34 2.10
N MET A 86 22.09 1.02 1.95
CA MET A 86 23.10 0.22 1.25
C MET A 86 22.65 -0.18 -0.15
N GLY A 87 21.34 -0.11 -0.43
CA GLY A 87 20.75 -0.75 -1.59
C GLY A 87 20.90 -2.28 -1.51
N GLY A 88 20.82 -2.91 -2.68
CA GLY A 88 21.16 -4.31 -2.87
C GLY A 88 19.97 -5.27 -2.91
N ILE A 89 20.12 -6.30 -3.77
CA ILE A 89 19.09 -7.29 -4.07
C ILE A 89 18.63 -8.07 -2.84
N PHE A 90 19.54 -8.38 -1.91
CA PHE A 90 19.23 -9.16 -0.73
C PHE A 90 18.21 -8.45 0.16
N TRP A 91 18.47 -7.17 0.48
CA TRP A 91 17.54 -6.38 1.28
C TRP A 91 16.25 -6.07 0.52
N ALA A 92 16.32 -5.86 -0.81
CA ALA A 92 15.15 -5.63 -1.64
C ALA A 92 14.16 -6.82 -1.60
N VAL A 93 14.67 -8.06 -1.65
CA VAL A 93 13.84 -9.27 -1.58
C VAL A 93 13.16 -9.38 -0.20
N ILE A 94 13.90 -9.14 0.88
CA ILE A 94 13.34 -9.20 2.24
C ILE A 94 12.25 -8.15 2.42
N VAL A 95 12.51 -6.91 1.99
CA VAL A 95 11.53 -5.81 2.07
C VAL A 95 10.31 -6.15 1.23
N THR A 96 10.49 -6.65 0.01
CA THR A 96 9.36 -7.04 -0.85
C THR A 96 8.49 -8.09 -0.16
N ILE A 97 9.07 -9.18 0.35
CA ILE A 97 8.29 -10.26 0.98
C ILE A 97 7.58 -9.78 2.25
N THR A 98 8.29 -9.03 3.09
CA THR A 98 7.77 -8.62 4.39
C THR A 98 6.78 -7.46 4.31
N ALA A 99 7.01 -6.54 3.37
CA ALA A 99 6.19 -5.36 3.19
C ALA A 99 5.04 -5.58 2.21
N TYR A 100 5.09 -6.57 1.29
CA TYR A 100 4.01 -6.81 0.30
C TYR A 100 2.58 -6.81 0.87
N PRO A 101 2.27 -7.47 2.01
CA PRO A 101 0.91 -7.48 2.54
C PRO A 101 0.44 -6.12 3.04
N VAL A 102 1.39 -5.23 3.30
CA VAL A 102 1.20 -3.98 4.02
C VAL A 102 1.53 -2.76 3.15
N TRP A 103 2.16 -2.97 2.01
CA TRP A 103 2.57 -1.93 1.08
C TRP A 103 1.34 -1.25 0.48
N HIS A 104 1.43 0.07 0.36
CA HIS A 104 0.39 0.88 -0.26
C HIS A 104 0.86 1.38 -1.61
N ASP A 105 -0.06 1.36 -2.56
CA ASP A 105 0.18 1.84 -3.91
C ASP A 105 0.35 3.36 -3.89
N ALA A 106 1.35 3.88 -4.59
CA ALA A 106 1.64 5.31 -4.55
C ALA A 106 0.53 6.07 -5.28
N LYS A 107 -0.01 7.11 -4.63
CA LYS A 107 -1.02 7.97 -5.25
C LYS A 107 -0.36 8.87 -6.28
N VAL A 108 -0.77 8.74 -7.53
CA VAL A 108 -0.13 9.43 -8.66
C VAL A 108 -0.92 10.66 -9.08
N ILE A 109 -2.24 10.52 -9.28
CA ILE A 109 -3.11 11.62 -9.73
C ILE A 109 -4.47 11.54 -9.01
N ASN A 110 -5.01 12.69 -8.59
CA ASN A 110 -6.32 12.78 -7.94
C ASN A 110 -7.19 13.91 -8.49
N LYS A 111 -8.38 13.57 -9.00
CA LYS A 111 -9.34 14.58 -9.48
C LYS A 111 -10.78 14.08 -9.47
N ASN A 112 -11.70 14.88 -8.95
CA ASN A 112 -13.15 14.61 -8.96
C ASN A 112 -13.50 13.18 -8.50
N ASP A 113 -13.00 12.78 -7.33
CA ASP A 113 -13.17 11.46 -6.72
C ASP A 113 -12.54 10.27 -7.48
N LEU A 114 -11.91 10.50 -8.64
CA LEU A 114 -11.06 9.52 -9.33
C LEU A 114 -9.62 9.63 -8.84
N VAL A 115 -9.05 8.49 -8.50
CA VAL A 115 -7.67 8.36 -8.05
C VAL A 115 -6.96 7.30 -8.87
N VAL A 116 -5.79 7.66 -9.40
CA VAL A 116 -4.89 6.72 -10.07
C VAL A 116 -3.74 6.41 -9.12
N TYR A 117 -3.54 5.12 -8.89
CA TYR A 117 -2.49 4.59 -8.04
C TYR A 117 -1.47 3.84 -8.90
N GLU A 118 -0.20 4.02 -8.61
CA GLU A 118 0.88 3.18 -9.13
C GLU A 118 0.93 1.91 -8.28
N ASP A 119 0.66 0.77 -8.92
CA ASP A 119 0.65 -0.51 -8.23
C ASP A 119 2.03 -0.85 -7.67
N PHE A 120 2.10 -1.44 -6.48
CA PHE A 120 3.37 -1.94 -5.95
C PHE A 120 4.05 -2.91 -6.90
N GLN A 121 5.22 -2.51 -7.37
CA GLN A 121 6.07 -3.31 -8.22
C GLN A 121 7.22 -3.81 -7.35
N GLY A 122 7.12 -5.07 -6.92
CA GLY A 122 8.19 -5.69 -6.15
C GLY A 122 9.52 -5.70 -6.90
N PHE A 123 10.56 -6.29 -6.31
CA PHE A 123 11.91 -6.27 -6.87
C PHE A 123 12.06 -6.69 -8.36
N LEU A 124 11.15 -7.51 -8.90
CA LEU A 124 11.10 -7.93 -10.32
C LEU A 124 9.78 -7.56 -11.01
N GLY A 125 9.03 -6.59 -10.48
CA GLY A 125 7.78 -6.13 -11.09
C GLY A 125 8.03 -5.47 -12.45
N SER A 126 7.16 -5.73 -13.42
CA SER A 126 7.16 -5.00 -14.70
C SER A 126 6.68 -3.57 -14.45
N CYS A 127 7.42 -2.58 -14.98
CA CYS A 127 7.03 -1.16 -14.93
C CYS A 127 5.56 -0.92 -15.31
N CYS A 128 5.03 0.13 -14.69
CA CYS A 128 4.02 1.00 -15.24
C CYS A 128 2.60 0.40 -15.32
N ASN A 129 2.22 -0.29 -14.23
CA ASN A 129 0.84 -0.71 -14.01
C ASN A 129 0.19 0.29 -13.05
N TYR A 130 -0.95 0.84 -13.46
CA TYR A 130 -1.71 1.79 -12.68
C TYR A 130 -3.11 1.24 -12.40
N THR A 131 -3.55 1.32 -11.15
CA THR A 131 -4.93 1.02 -10.77
C THR A 131 -5.74 2.30 -10.73
N VAL A 132 -6.86 2.32 -11.46
CA VAL A 132 -7.86 3.39 -11.36
C VAL A 132 -8.90 3.00 -10.32
N SER A 133 -9.16 3.92 -9.39
CA SER A 133 -10.16 3.76 -8.35
C SER A 133 -11.05 4.99 -8.25
N GLU A 134 -12.30 4.78 -7.85
CA GLU A 134 -13.26 5.82 -7.51
C GLU A 134 -13.44 5.85 -5.99
N LYS A 135 -13.34 7.03 -5.39
CA LYS A 135 -13.48 7.25 -3.96
C LYS A 135 -14.96 7.40 -3.59
N CYS A 136 -15.42 6.59 -2.65
CA CYS A 136 -16.76 6.63 -2.07
C CYS A 136 -16.67 6.79 -0.55
N LEU A 137 -16.58 8.04 -0.08
CA LEU A 137 -16.45 8.41 1.34
C LEU A 137 -15.24 7.74 2.03
N ILE A 138 -15.49 6.63 2.75
CA ILE A 138 -14.50 5.86 3.52
C ILE A 138 -14.03 4.61 2.79
N PHE A 139 -14.58 4.34 1.61
CA PHE A 139 -14.19 3.24 0.75
C PHE A 139 -13.73 3.73 -0.61
N GLU A 140 -12.99 2.88 -1.30
CA GLU A 140 -12.58 3.04 -2.69
C GLU A 140 -13.02 1.81 -3.47
N LYS A 141 -13.59 2.06 -4.65
CA LYS A 141 -13.96 1.03 -5.61
C LYS A 141 -12.94 1.02 -6.73
N ARG A 142 -12.33 -0.13 -6.97
CA ARG A 142 -11.44 -0.35 -8.09
C ARG A 142 -12.26 -0.37 -9.38
N LEU A 143 -11.92 0.51 -10.32
CA LEU A 143 -12.53 0.55 -11.65
C LEU A 143 -11.81 -0.38 -12.62
N GLY A 144 -10.48 -0.47 -12.53
CA GLY A 144 -9.69 -1.43 -13.29
C GLY A 144 -8.21 -1.06 -13.37
N LEU A 145 -7.52 -1.71 -14.29
CA LEU A 145 -6.08 -1.59 -14.51
C LEU A 145 -5.77 -0.89 -15.83
N ILE A 146 -4.74 -0.06 -15.79
CA ILE A 146 -4.12 0.57 -16.95
C ILE A 146 -2.67 0.14 -17.01
N LYS A 147 -2.22 -0.17 -18.22
CA LYS A 147 -0.82 -0.39 -18.52
C LYS A 147 -0.36 0.72 -19.45
N THR A 148 0.73 1.37 -19.10
CA THR A 148 1.44 2.25 -20.02
C THR A 148 2.67 1.51 -20.54
N ASP A 149 3.02 1.71 -21.81
CA ASP A 149 4.15 1.03 -22.45
C ASP A 149 5.49 1.68 -22.03
N GLY A 150 5.76 1.74 -20.73
CA GLY A 150 6.99 2.31 -20.18
C GLY A 150 6.94 3.80 -19.82
N GLU A 151 5.78 4.45 -19.99
CA GLU A 151 5.60 5.86 -19.64
C GLU A 151 5.15 6.02 -18.19
N ASP A 152 5.92 6.79 -17.42
CA ASP A 152 5.55 7.10 -16.04
C ASP A 152 4.53 8.24 -16.00
N LEU A 153 3.32 7.93 -15.52
CA LEU A 153 2.28 8.93 -15.28
C LEU A 153 2.64 9.71 -14.02
N ASN A 154 2.64 11.03 -14.08
CA ASN A 154 2.79 11.89 -12.91
C ASN A 154 1.92 13.15 -13.05
N GLU A 155 1.61 13.82 -11.93
CA GLU A 155 0.79 15.04 -11.92
C GLU A 155 1.46 16.23 -12.62
N GLU A 156 2.78 16.22 -12.76
CA GLU A 156 3.53 17.29 -13.43
C GLU A 156 3.36 17.26 -14.96
N ASN A 157 3.31 16.07 -15.55
CA ASN A 157 3.23 15.90 -17.00
C ASN A 157 1.79 15.64 -17.46
N TYR A 158 0.91 15.16 -16.58
CA TYR A 158 -0.42 14.69 -16.95
C TYR A 158 -1.51 15.18 -16.01
N SER A 159 -2.68 15.55 -16.58
CA SER A 159 -3.91 15.75 -15.81
C SER A 159 -4.98 14.74 -16.15
N LEU A 160 -5.58 14.16 -15.10
CA LEU A 160 -6.83 13.43 -15.22
C LEU A 160 -7.96 14.36 -15.70
N ILE A 161 -8.82 13.86 -16.56
CA ILE A 161 -10.01 14.58 -17.01
C ILE A 161 -11.29 13.84 -16.62
N GLY A 162 -11.29 12.52 -16.77
CA GLY A 162 -12.39 11.67 -16.34
C GLY A 162 -12.31 10.29 -16.95
N VAL A 163 -13.36 9.51 -16.75
CA VAL A 163 -13.57 8.21 -17.40
C VAL A 163 -14.69 8.38 -18.41
N LYS A 164 -14.49 7.92 -19.65
CA LYS A 164 -15.47 7.96 -20.74
C LYS A 164 -15.65 6.55 -21.31
N GLY A 165 -16.77 5.91 -20.98
CA GLY A 165 -16.95 4.48 -21.26
C GLY A 165 -15.95 3.65 -20.44
N ASP A 166 -15.23 2.74 -21.10
CA ASP A 166 -14.20 1.89 -20.48
C ASP A 166 -12.79 2.47 -20.63
N ALA A 167 -12.66 3.78 -20.90
CA ALA A 167 -11.36 4.43 -21.09
C ALA A 167 -11.14 5.58 -20.10
N LEU A 168 -9.95 5.64 -19.53
CA LEU A 168 -9.46 6.77 -18.75
C LEU A 168 -8.94 7.85 -19.70
N GLN A 169 -9.46 9.07 -19.54
CA GLN A 169 -9.05 10.23 -20.32
C GLN A 169 -8.03 11.07 -19.53
N ILE A 170 -6.83 11.19 -20.10
CA ILE A 170 -5.71 11.96 -19.56
C ILE A 170 -5.31 13.04 -20.58
N ARG A 171 -4.92 14.22 -20.10
CA ARG A 171 -4.32 15.28 -20.92
C ARG A 171 -2.84 15.41 -20.59
N ASP A 172 -2.01 15.32 -21.62
CA ASP A 172 -0.59 15.65 -21.56
C ASP A 172 -0.42 17.18 -21.49
N MET A 173 0.32 17.65 -20.48
CA MET A 173 0.61 19.07 -20.26
C MET A 173 1.91 19.53 -20.94
N ASN A 174 2.79 18.60 -21.32
CA ASN A 174 4.11 18.89 -21.90
C ASN A 174 4.12 18.80 -23.43
N ALA A 175 3.04 18.30 -24.04
CA ALA A 175 2.91 18.29 -25.49
C ALA A 175 2.91 19.74 -26.04
N ASN A 176 3.72 19.96 -27.08
CA ASN A 176 3.80 21.24 -27.82
C ASN A 176 2.44 21.68 -28.42
N GLU A 177 1.44 20.80 -28.47
CA GLU A 177 0.05 21.13 -28.76
C GLU A 177 -0.86 20.76 -27.56
N PRO A 178 -1.47 21.75 -26.88
CA PRO A 178 -2.22 21.55 -25.62
C PRO A 178 -3.61 20.90 -25.78
N SER A 179 -3.84 20.15 -26.87
CA SER A 179 -5.16 19.58 -27.22
C SER A 179 -5.21 18.06 -27.34
N GLY A 180 -4.08 17.38 -27.17
CA GLY A 180 -4.02 15.91 -27.19
C GLY A 180 -4.66 15.29 -25.95
N TYR A 181 -5.75 14.55 -26.13
CA TYR A 181 -6.27 13.63 -25.11
C TYR A 181 -5.73 12.24 -25.38
N ILE A 182 -5.14 11.63 -24.36
CA ILE A 182 -4.72 10.24 -24.38
C ILE A 182 -5.80 9.42 -23.68
N TYR A 183 -6.19 8.31 -24.31
CA TYR A 183 -7.18 7.39 -23.77
C TYR A 183 -6.51 6.07 -23.45
N PHE A 184 -6.61 5.65 -22.20
CA PHE A 184 -6.14 4.35 -21.74
C PHE A 184 -7.33 3.44 -21.49
N GLU A 185 -7.34 2.26 -22.11
CA GLU A 185 -8.36 1.25 -21.88
C GLU A 185 -8.23 0.68 -20.46
N ILE A 186 -9.32 0.69 -19.72
CA ILE A 186 -9.43 0.15 -18.36
C ILE A 186 -9.80 -1.32 -18.47
N LYS A 187 -8.92 -2.21 -18.01
CA LYS A 187 -9.12 -3.67 -18.02
C LYS A 187 -9.49 -4.24 -16.66
#